data_AF-A0A2K3JPQ6-F1
#
_entry.id   AF-A0A2K3JPQ6-F1
#
_cell.length_a   1.000
_cell.length_b   1.000
_cell.length_c   1.000
_cell.angle_alpha   90.00
_cell.angle_beta   90.00
_cell.angle_gamma   90.00
#
_symmetry.space_group_name_H-M   'P 1'
#
loop_
_entity.id
_entity.type
_entity.pdbx_description
1 polymer ?
#
loop_
_entity_poly.entity_id
_entity_poly.type
_entity_poly.pdbx_seq_one_letter_code
_entity_poly.pdbx_strand_id
1 'polypeptide(L)'
;MSHIFTLRNHGGRRTLFMPQKRMFSIRASFHDIDMENLNAKVDHRRSGCMTAIDDQAPCRSCWAIATVSAARKLKTRILEKLSAKELIDCVEGCDTAARE
;
A
#
# COMPACT_ATOMS: atom_id res chain seq x y z
N MET A 1 -0.74 -25.22 -4.30
CA MET A 1 -0.49 -24.53 -5.58
C MET A 1 -0.82 -23.06 -5.36
N SER A 2 0.17 -22.17 -5.43
CA SER A 2 -0.10 -20.73 -5.34
C SER A 2 -0.82 -20.28 -6.61
N HIS A 3 -1.82 -19.41 -6.49
CA HIS A 3 -2.61 -18.85 -7.62
C HIS A 3 -1.79 -18.04 -8.66
N ILE A 4 -0.46 -18.04 -8.56
CA ILE A 4 0.49 -17.39 -9.46
C ILE A 4 0.64 -18.14 -10.80
N PHE A 5 0.17 -19.39 -10.92
CA PHE A 5 0.63 -20.33 -11.95
C PHE A 5 -0.04 -20.27 -13.34
N THR A 6 -0.95 -19.34 -13.62
CA THR A 6 -1.53 -19.16 -14.97
C THR A 6 -1.28 -17.76 -15.55
N LEU A 7 -0.05 -17.29 -15.48
CA LEU A 7 0.39 -16.19 -16.34
C LEU A 7 0.64 -16.73 -17.75
N ARG A 8 -0.36 -16.57 -18.62
CA ARG A 8 -0.20 -16.66 -20.07
C ARG A 8 0.88 -15.64 -20.46
N ASN A 9 1.96 -16.13 -21.03
CA ASN A 9 3.13 -15.35 -21.44
C ASN A 9 2.75 -14.44 -22.62
N HIS A 10 2.06 -13.33 -22.36
CA HIS A 10 2.01 -12.22 -23.29
C HIS A 10 3.35 -11.51 -23.20
N GLY A 11 4.23 -11.88 -24.14
CA GLY A 11 5.54 -11.28 -24.31
C GLY A 11 5.46 -9.75 -24.25
N GLY A 12 6.32 -9.18 -23.41
CA GLY A 12 6.41 -7.75 -23.23
C GLY A 12 6.93 -7.42 -21.84
N ARG A 13 8.26 -7.36 -21.72
CA ARG A 13 8.95 -6.67 -20.63
C ARG A 13 8.62 -5.18 -20.75
N ARG A 14 7.37 -4.78 -20.49
CA ARG A 14 7.01 -3.39 -20.28
C ARG A 14 7.63 -3.04 -18.94
N THR A 15 8.70 -2.25 -19.00
CA THR A 15 9.29 -1.61 -17.84
C THR A 15 8.17 -1.11 -16.92
N LEU A 16 8.30 -1.37 -15.62
CA LEU A 16 7.48 -0.73 -14.58
C LEU A 16 7.83 0.77 -14.57
N PHE A 17 7.46 1.49 -15.62
CA PHE A 17 7.51 2.94 -15.62
C PHE A 17 6.20 3.42 -15.02
N MET A 18 6.14 3.42 -13.69
CA MET A 18 5.28 4.39 -13.02
C MET A 18 5.93 5.75 -13.32
N PRO A 19 5.30 6.66 -14.07
CA PRO A 19 5.85 8.00 -14.16
C PRO A 19 5.90 8.53 -12.73
N GLN A 20 7.10 8.72 -12.20
CA GLN A 20 7.31 9.51 -10.98
C GLN A 20 6.91 10.95 -11.31
N LYS A 21 5.61 11.22 -11.41
CA LYS A 21 5.12 12.59 -11.31
C LYS A 21 5.47 13.04 -9.90
N ARG A 22 6.16 14.18 -9.81
CA ARG A 22 6.77 14.76 -8.60
C ARG A 22 6.03 14.27 -7.36
N MET A 23 6.67 13.34 -6.64
CA MET A 23 6.35 13.14 -5.22
C MET A 23 6.38 14.55 -4.64
N PHE A 24 5.24 15.04 -4.14
CA PHE A 24 5.23 16.29 -3.38
C PHE A 24 6.43 16.21 -2.43
N SER A 25 7.22 17.29 -2.34
CA SER A 25 8.29 17.35 -1.36
C SER A 25 7.64 17.36 0.02
N ILE A 26 7.26 16.18 0.50
CA ILE A 26 6.75 15.97 1.83
C ILE A 26 7.98 16.17 2.71
N ARG A 27 8.11 17.38 3.26
CA ARG A 27 8.99 17.62 4.41
C ARG A 27 8.35 16.96 5.62
N ALA A 28 8.43 15.63 5.67
CA ALA A 28 8.21 14.90 6.90
C ALA A 28 9.39 15.19 7.83
N SER A 29 9.08 15.72 9.00
CA SER A 29 10.04 16.05 10.03
C SER A 29 9.99 14.94 11.07
N PHE A 30 11.06 14.16 11.22
CA PHE A 30 11.12 13.02 12.15
C PHE A 30 11.88 13.36 13.43
N HIS A 31 11.63 14.53 14.02
CA HIS A 31 12.40 15.01 15.17
C HIS A 31 12.06 14.31 16.49
N ASP A 32 10.97 13.53 16.54
CA ASP A 32 10.45 12.92 17.77
C ASP A 32 10.81 11.42 17.89
N ILE A 33 11.78 10.92 17.12
CA ILE A 33 12.22 9.52 17.22
C ILE A 33 13.32 9.42 18.28
N ASP A 34 12.98 8.84 19.42
CA ASP A 34 13.96 8.44 20.44
C ASP A 34 14.69 7.16 19.98
N MET A 35 15.91 7.35 19.46
CA MET A 35 16.75 6.26 18.97
C MET A 35 17.32 5.40 20.11
N GLU A 36 17.43 5.94 21.32
CA GLU A 36 17.96 5.23 22.48
C GLU A 36 16.92 4.27 23.07
N ASN A 37 15.64 4.59 22.92
CA ASN A 37 14.52 3.81 23.44
C ASN A 37 13.78 2.97 22.36
N LEU A 38 14.46 2.64 21.26
CA LEU A 38 13.86 1.84 20.20
C LEU A 38 13.86 0.34 20.56
N ASN A 39 12.70 -0.30 20.43
CA ASN A 39 12.60 -1.75 20.61
C ASN A 39 13.49 -2.51 19.60
N ALA A 40 14.31 -3.44 20.08
CA ALA A 40 15.21 -4.25 19.24
C ALA A 40 14.48 -5.12 18.19
N LYS A 41 13.19 -5.42 18.40
CA LYS A 41 12.35 -6.18 17.46
C LYS A 41 10.90 -5.73 17.55
N VAL A 42 10.31 -5.43 16.40
CA VAL A 42 8.90 -5.02 16.28
C VAL A 42 8.20 -5.92 15.27
N ASP A 43 7.08 -6.54 15.67
CA ASP A 43 6.18 -7.28 14.77
C ASP A 43 4.75 -6.76 14.95
N HIS A 44 4.33 -5.85 14.06
CA HIS A 44 3.01 -5.24 14.13
C HIS A 44 1.85 -6.23 13.93
N ARG A 45 2.09 -7.39 13.31
CA ARG A 45 1.05 -8.41 13.12
C ARG A 45 0.57 -8.98 14.45
N ARG A 46 1.47 -9.10 15.43
CA ARG A 46 1.16 -9.59 16.79
C ARG A 46 0.45 -8.56 17.65
N SER A 47 0.49 -7.28 17.26
CA SER A 47 -0.06 -6.18 18.06
C SER A 47 -1.55 -5.92 17.81
N GLY A 48 -2.21 -6.71 16.96
CA GLY A 48 -3.64 -6.56 16.64
C GLY A 48 -3.98 -5.24 15.93
N CYS A 49 -2.98 -4.60 15.31
CA CYS A 49 -3.12 -3.35 14.57
C CYS A 49 -3.12 -3.52 13.05
N MET A 50 -3.02 -4.76 12.56
CA MET A 50 -3.01 -5.13 11.15
C MET A 50 -4.28 -5.93 10.83
N THR A 51 -4.83 -5.72 9.64
CA THR A 51 -5.93 -6.54 9.08
C THR A 51 -5.38 -7.85 8.50
N ALA A 52 -6.27 -8.71 7.98
CA ALA A 52 -5.87 -9.85 7.17
C ALA A 52 -5.15 -9.39 5.88
N ILE A 53 -4.44 -10.32 5.24
CA ILE A 53 -3.76 -10.08 3.97
C ILE A 53 -4.80 -9.84 2.87
N ASP A 54 -4.60 -8.80 2.07
CA ASP A 54 -5.43 -8.45 0.91
C ASP A 54 -4.81 -8.93 -0.41
N ASP A 55 -5.64 -9.14 -1.44
CA ASP A 55 -5.25 -9.51 -2.80
C ASP A 55 -5.65 -8.38 -3.78
N GLN A 56 -4.66 -7.84 -4.48
CA GLN A 56 -4.84 -6.75 -5.44
C GLN A 56 -5.28 -7.23 -6.83
N ALA A 57 -5.29 -8.55 -7.06
CA ALA A 57 -5.52 -9.17 -8.36
C ALA A 57 -4.52 -8.64 -9.43
N PRO A 58 -4.73 -8.85 -10.73
CA PRO A 58 -3.87 -8.27 -11.79
C PRO A 58 -3.97 -6.73 -11.93
N CYS A 59 -4.64 -6.04 -11.01
CA CYS A 59 -4.77 -4.59 -11.01
C CYS A 59 -3.49 -3.93 -10.46
N ARG A 60 -3.12 -2.76 -10.99
CA ARG A 60 -1.94 -1.98 -10.54
C ARG A 60 -2.26 -1.10 -9.32
N SER A 61 -3.11 -1.59 -8.42
CA SER A 61 -3.68 -0.86 -7.27
C SER A 61 -2.88 -1.00 -5.97
N CYS A 62 -1.61 -1.41 -6.04
CA CYS A 62 -0.76 -1.65 -4.86
C CYS A 62 -0.61 -0.39 -3.98
N TRP A 63 -0.65 0.81 -4.57
CA TRP A 63 -0.59 2.08 -3.86
C TRP A 63 -1.80 2.28 -2.93
N ALA A 64 -3.00 1.86 -3.37
CA ALA A 64 -4.23 2.00 -2.60
C ALA A 64 -4.24 1.02 -1.42
N ILE A 65 -3.85 -0.23 -1.66
CA ILE A 65 -3.75 -1.27 -0.63
C ILE A 65 -2.68 -0.91 0.42
N ALA A 66 -1.53 -0.40 -0.02
CA ALA A 66 -0.49 0.08 0.90
C ALA A 66 -1.00 1.24 1.79
N THR A 67 -1.76 2.17 1.21
CA THR A 67 -2.33 3.32 1.93
C THR A 67 -3.33 2.88 3.00
N VAL A 68 -4.30 2.02 2.67
CA VAL A 68 -5.28 1.54 3.65
C VAL A 68 -4.65 0.64 4.72
N SER A 69 -3.65 -0.16 4.34
CA SER A 69 -2.93 -1.03 5.30
C SER A 69 -2.05 -0.23 6.26
N ALA A 70 -1.51 0.89 5.79
CA ALA A 70 -0.73 1.82 6.61
C ALA A 70 -1.62 2.68 7.53
N ALA A 71 -2.92 2.78 7.27
CA ALA A 71 -3.85 3.44 8.17
C ALA A 71 -3.99 2.60 9.46
N ARG A 72 -3.31 3.05 10.52
CA ARG A 72 -3.11 2.25 11.73
C ARG A 72 -4.28 2.43 12.70
N LYS A 73 -4.65 1.32 13.33
CA LYS A 73 -5.46 1.28 14.58
C LYS A 73 -4.86 2.07 15.76
N LEU A 74 -3.59 2.50 15.68
CA LEU A 74 -2.87 3.08 16.82
C LEU A 74 -3.58 4.27 17.47
N LYS A 75 -4.20 5.14 16.66
CA LYS A 75 -4.92 6.32 17.16
C LYS A 75 -6.39 6.01 17.47
N THR A 76 -7.05 5.23 16.62
CA THR A 76 -8.49 4.98 16.70
C THR A 76 -8.87 3.87 17.68
N ARG A 77 -7.92 3.01 18.07
CA ARG A 77 -8.14 1.78 18.86
C ARG A 77 -9.13 0.78 18.23
N ILE A 78 -9.65 1.06 17.04
CA ILE A 78 -10.58 0.22 16.29
C ILE A 78 -9.84 -0.37 15.08
N LEU A 79 -9.91 -1.70 14.92
CA LEU A 79 -9.39 -2.38 13.73
C LEU A 79 -10.51 -2.42 12.70
N GLU A 80 -10.55 -1.43 11.82
CA GLU A 80 -11.52 -1.39 10.73
C GLU A 80 -10.81 -1.69 9.41
N LYS A 81 -11.45 -2.52 8.57
CA LYS A 81 -10.96 -2.77 7.22
C LYS A 81 -11.44 -1.62 6.32
N LEU A 82 -10.52 -0.76 5.91
CA LEU A 82 -10.82 0.37 5.03
C LEU A 82 -10.92 -0.08 3.56
N SER A 83 -11.65 0.69 2.75
CA SER A 83 -11.92 0.39 1.34
C SER A 83 -10.78 0.87 0.42
N ALA A 84 -9.95 -0.06 -0.07
CA ALA A 84 -8.98 0.27 -1.12
C ALA A 84 -9.68 0.65 -2.45
N LYS A 85 -10.87 0.10 -2.71
CA LYS A 85 -11.67 0.40 -3.91
C LYS A 85 -12.10 1.86 -3.97
N GLU A 86 -12.43 2.44 -2.82
CA GLU A 86 -12.79 3.85 -2.72
C GLU A 86 -11.62 4.76 -3.12
N LEU A 87 -10.40 4.43 -2.70
CA LEU A 87 -9.21 5.15 -3.15
C LEU A 87 -9.01 5.03 -4.67
N ILE A 88 -9.16 3.83 -5.21
CA ILE A 88 -9.03 3.58 -6.66
C ILE A 88 -10.06 4.40 -7.47
N ASP A 89 -11.28 4.51 -6.96
CA ASP A 89 -12.38 5.16 -7.67
C ASP A 89 -12.32 6.70 -7.57
N CYS A 90 -11.78 7.24 -6.47
CA CYS A 90 -11.89 8.66 -6.16
C CYS A 90 -10.57 9.45 -6.23
N VAL A 91 -9.41 8.80 -6.15
CA VAL A 91 -8.12 9.52 -6.19
C VAL A 91 -7.73 9.81 -7.63
N GLU A 92 -7.95 11.06 -8.03
CA GLU A 92 -7.55 11.55 -9.34
C GLU A 92 -6.02 11.70 -9.45
N GLY A 93 -5.49 11.48 -10.66
CA GLY A 93 -4.07 11.71 -10.97
C GLY A 93 -3.11 10.60 -10.52
N CYS A 94 -3.60 9.52 -9.90
CA CYS A 94 -2.78 8.37 -9.51
C CYS A 94 -2.69 7.25 -10.57
N ASP A 95 -3.59 7.21 -11.57
CA ASP A 95 -3.48 6.33 -12.73
C ASP A 95 -4.21 6.92 -13.96
N THR A 96 -3.51 7.18 -15.07
CA THR A 96 -4.13 7.13 -16.40
C THR A 96 -3.37 6.17 -17.31
N ALA A 97 -3.52 4.88 -17.02
CA ALA A 97 -3.49 3.83 -18.03
C ALA A 97 -4.50 2.74 -17.64
N ALA A 98 -5.78 3.12 -17.55
CA ALA A 98 -6.97 2.29 -17.80
C ALA A 98 -8.25 3.06 -17.43
N ARG A 99 -8.59 4.09 -18.21
CA ARG A 99 -9.99 4.25 -18.60
C ARG A 99 -10.12 3.49 -19.91
N GLU A 100 -10.72 2.32 -19.87
CA GLU A 100 -11.47 1.78 -21.00
C GLU A 100 -12.93 1.70 -20.56
#